data_AF-K1RQV9-F1
#
_entry.id   AF-K1RQV9-F1
#
_cell.length_a   1.000
_cell.length_b   1.000
_cell.length_c   1.000
_cell.angle_alpha   90.00
_cell.angle_beta   90.00
_cell.angle_gamma   90.00
#
_symmetry.space_group_name_H-M   'P 1'
#
loop_
_entity.id
_entity.type
_entity.pdbx_description
1 polymer ?
#
loop_
_entity_poly.entity_id
_entity_poly.type
_entity_poly.pdbx_seq_one_letter_code
_entity_poly.pdbx_strand_id
1 'polypeptide(L)'
;MSPEITPPMMLPLKKKNISMEKSMQSLKDRMKDVQPIEGDEDFFPNDSTIVRYLKSRDWNVDEAEKMLRNTIEFRRRTNVIDIDCRWCHERPGFHTMRQVGFDESGRPVIYSNFRQAATHRYSAEDSITHVSYIIENAKLTMKPGISTWVFVVDCSGNDSVICFKNEF
;
A
#
# COMPACT_ATOMS: atom_id res chain seq x y z
N MET A 1 -22.66 1.24 -40.59
CA MET A 1 -21.75 2.39 -40.43
C MET A 1 -21.49 2.52 -38.93
N SER A 2 -20.35 2.02 -38.48
CA SER A 2 -19.98 2.03 -37.06
C SER A 2 -19.63 3.47 -36.65
N PRO A 3 -20.04 3.96 -35.46
CA PRO A 3 -19.68 5.31 -35.03
C PRO A 3 -18.17 5.37 -34.77
N GLU A 4 -17.52 6.39 -35.34
CA GLU A 4 -16.12 6.71 -35.03
C GLU A 4 -16.00 7.10 -33.55
N ILE A 5 -15.28 6.26 -32.80
CA ILE A 5 -14.87 6.58 -31.44
C ILE A 5 -13.71 7.56 -31.57
N THR A 6 -13.95 8.84 -31.29
CA THR A 6 -12.89 9.84 -31.23
C THR A 6 -11.93 9.48 -30.09
N PRO A 7 -10.62 9.33 -30.35
CA PRO A 7 -9.66 9.01 -29.31
C PRO A 7 -9.65 10.11 -28.23
N PRO A 8 -9.55 9.76 -26.94
CA PRO A 8 -9.45 10.77 -25.89
C PRO A 8 -8.23 11.66 -26.14
N MET A 9 -8.46 12.97 -26.08
CA MET A 9 -7.46 13.99 -26.35
C MET A 9 -6.30 13.86 -25.35
N MET A 10 -5.16 13.30 -25.77
CA MET A 10 -3.97 13.17 -24.92
C MET A 10 -3.36 14.56 -24.68
N LEU A 11 -3.40 15.02 -23.44
CA LEU A 11 -2.62 16.18 -23.00
C LEU A 11 -1.12 15.98 -23.36
N PRO A 12 -0.40 17.01 -23.86
CA PRO A 12 0.99 16.87 -24.23
C PRO A 12 1.85 16.42 -23.03
N LEU A 13 2.55 15.29 -23.17
CA LEU A 13 3.39 14.67 -22.12
C LEU A 13 4.33 15.68 -21.42
N LYS A 14 4.89 16.64 -22.18
CA LYS A 14 5.74 17.71 -21.62
C LYS A 14 5.02 18.63 -20.62
N LYS A 15 3.78 19.04 -20.92
CA LYS A 15 2.99 19.90 -20.02
C LYS A 15 2.59 19.14 -18.75
N LYS A 16 2.25 17.85 -18.89
CA LYS A 16 1.93 16.97 -17.77
C LYS A 16 3.13 16.80 -16.83
N ASN A 17 4.32 16.59 -17.37
CA ASN A 17 5.55 16.45 -16.58
C ASN A 17 5.90 17.74 -15.82
N ILE A 18 5.78 18.92 -16.45
CA ILE A 18 6.01 20.22 -15.79
C ILE A 18 5.03 20.41 -14.61
N SER A 19 3.76 20.03 -14.80
CA SER A 19 2.76 20.10 -13.74
C SER A 19 3.09 19.17 -12.56
N MET A 20 3.60 17.97 -12.83
CA MET A 20 3.99 16.99 -11.81
C MET A 20 5.17 17.46 -10.97
N GLU A 21 6.23 17.97 -11.61
CA GLU A 21 7.40 18.53 -10.93
C GLU A 21 7.01 19.70 -10.01
N LYS A 22 6.10 20.57 -10.48
CA LYS A 22 5.59 21.67 -9.68
C LYS A 22 4.83 21.19 -8.44
N SER A 23 3.97 20.19 -8.57
CA SER A 23 3.25 19.60 -7.42
C SER A 23 4.21 18.93 -6.43
N MET A 24 5.23 18.22 -6.94
CA MET A 24 6.26 17.59 -6.12
C MET A 24 7.06 18.63 -5.33
N GLN A 25 7.54 19.68 -5.99
CA GLN A 25 8.26 20.76 -5.32
C GLN A 25 7.37 21.48 -4.29
N SER A 26 6.12 21.76 -4.64
CA SER A 26 5.16 22.38 -3.72
C SER A 26 4.94 21.53 -2.48
N LEU A 27 4.77 20.22 -2.62
CA LEU A 27 4.56 19.35 -1.46
C LEU A 27 5.84 19.25 -0.60
N LYS A 28 7.02 19.14 -1.23
CA LYS A 28 8.30 19.17 -0.51
C LYS A 28 8.45 20.44 0.32
N ASP A 29 8.14 21.60 -0.28
CA ASP A 29 8.24 22.90 0.40
C ASP A 29 7.29 23.00 1.60
N ARG A 30 6.06 22.50 1.45
CA ARG A 30 5.08 22.49 2.54
C ARG A 30 5.39 21.50 3.65
N MET A 31 6.21 20.48 3.39
CA MET A 31 6.56 19.44 4.36
C MET A 31 7.91 19.69 5.04
N LYS A 32 8.58 20.83 4.80
CA LYS A 32 9.91 21.16 5.37
C LYS A 32 9.93 21.27 6.90
N ASP A 33 8.79 21.58 7.50
CA ASP A 33 8.63 21.67 8.96
C ASP A 33 8.59 20.29 9.64
N VAL A 34 8.26 19.25 8.87
CA VAL A 34 8.06 17.91 9.40
C VAL A 34 9.41 17.21 9.58
N GLN A 35 9.71 16.85 10.83
CA GLN A 35 10.92 16.11 11.15
C GLN A 35 10.86 14.68 10.60
N PRO A 36 12.00 14.05 10.27
CA PRO A 36 12.07 12.61 10.00
C PRO A 36 11.43 11.79 11.13
N ILE A 37 11.03 10.56 10.81
CA ILE A 37 10.54 9.60 11.81
C ILE A 37 11.77 8.87 12.34
N GLU A 38 11.98 8.91 13.66
CA GLU A 38 13.07 8.19 14.32
C GLU A 38 12.95 6.68 14.02
N GLY A 39 14.00 6.09 13.44
CA GLY A 39 14.04 4.67 13.06
C GLY A 39 13.36 4.32 11.73
N ASP A 40 12.78 5.29 11.00
CA ASP A 40 12.17 5.09 9.68
C ASP A 40 12.42 6.30 8.76
N GLU A 41 13.67 6.74 8.76
CA GLU A 41 14.17 7.83 7.93
C GLU A 41 14.02 7.53 6.43
N ASP A 42 13.98 6.24 6.06
CA ASP A 42 13.74 5.78 4.69
C ASP A 42 12.32 6.08 4.20
N PHE A 43 11.34 6.20 5.10
CA PHE A 43 9.96 6.55 4.74
C PHE A 43 9.83 8.03 4.42
N PHE A 44 10.35 8.92 5.26
CA PHE A 44 10.25 10.37 5.09
C PHE A 44 11.54 11.05 5.62
N PRO A 45 12.17 11.99 4.87
CA PRO A 45 11.66 12.78 3.73
C PRO A 45 12.04 12.25 2.32
N ASN A 46 11.71 10.99 2.02
CA ASN A 46 12.03 10.37 0.74
C ASN A 46 11.11 10.84 -0.42
N ASP A 47 11.72 11.20 -1.56
CA ASP A 47 11.02 11.60 -2.80
C ASP A 47 10.01 10.56 -3.28
N SER A 48 10.32 9.28 -3.15
CA SER A 48 9.42 8.20 -3.54
C SER A 48 8.13 8.19 -2.72
N THR A 49 8.20 8.56 -1.44
CA THR A 49 7.03 8.74 -0.58
C THR A 49 6.23 9.96 -1.00
N ILE A 50 6.87 11.11 -1.23
CA ILE A 50 6.19 12.32 -1.75
C ILE A 50 5.39 12.01 -3.02
N VAL A 51 6.04 11.35 -4.00
CA VAL A 51 5.40 10.97 -5.27
C VAL A 51 4.26 9.98 -5.05
N ARG A 52 4.40 9.01 -4.13
CA ARG A 52 3.34 8.03 -3.81
C ARG A 52 2.07 8.72 -3.31
N TYR A 53 2.21 9.70 -2.42
CA TYR A 53 1.07 10.44 -1.87
C TYR A 53 0.44 11.40 -2.87
N LEU A 54 1.23 12.03 -3.74
CA LEU A 54 0.68 12.81 -4.84
C LEU A 54 -0.11 11.93 -5.81
N LYS A 55 0.46 10.79 -6.21
CA LYS A 55 -0.24 9.85 -7.11
C LYS A 55 -1.55 9.32 -6.52
N SER A 56 -1.61 9.07 -5.21
CA SER A 56 -2.83 8.57 -4.56
C SER A 56 -3.94 9.62 -4.40
N ARG A 57 -3.64 10.89 -4.69
CA ARG A 57 -4.57 12.02 -4.60
C ARG A 57 -4.65 12.79 -5.92
N ASP A 58 -4.42 12.11 -7.04
CA ASP A 58 -4.50 12.71 -8.39
C ASP A 58 -3.69 14.01 -8.54
N TRP A 59 -2.52 14.06 -7.88
CA TRP A 59 -1.61 15.20 -7.82
C TRP A 59 -2.17 16.46 -7.15
N ASN A 60 -3.27 16.32 -6.38
CA ASN A 60 -3.77 17.35 -5.48
C ASN A 60 -2.83 17.49 -4.27
N VAL A 61 -2.14 18.64 -4.18
CA VAL A 61 -1.14 18.91 -3.15
C VAL A 61 -1.77 19.00 -1.76
N ASP A 62 -2.94 19.63 -1.63
CA ASP A 62 -3.60 19.85 -0.33
C ASP A 62 -4.05 18.51 0.29
N GLU A 63 -4.67 17.64 -0.51
CA GLU A 63 -5.10 16.32 -0.06
C GLU A 63 -3.92 15.37 0.19
N ALA A 64 -2.86 15.46 -0.63
CA ALA A 64 -1.64 14.67 -0.44
C ALA A 64 -0.91 15.07 0.84
N GLU A 65 -0.80 16.37 1.12
CA GLU A 65 -0.21 16.91 2.35
C GLU A 65 -0.96 16.40 3.58
N LYS A 66 -2.30 16.58 3.60
CA LYS A 66 -3.15 16.12 4.70
C LYS A 66 -2.98 14.63 4.95
N MET A 67 -2.99 13.81 3.89
CA MET A 67 -2.83 12.36 4.00
C MET A 67 -1.42 11.98 4.50
N LEU A 68 -0.38 12.66 4.04
CA LEU A 68 1.00 12.38 4.42
C LEU A 68 1.26 12.74 5.88
N ARG A 69 0.83 13.93 6.32
CA ARG A 69 0.93 14.37 7.74
C ARG A 69 0.22 13.37 8.67
N ASN A 70 -1.01 12.99 8.34
CA ASN A 70 -1.75 11.98 9.11
C ASN A 70 -1.02 10.64 9.17
N THR A 71 -0.36 10.23 8.08
CA THR A 71 0.40 8.96 8.09
C THR A 71 1.66 9.07 8.94
N ILE A 72 2.39 10.18 8.87
CA ILE A 72 3.60 10.39 9.69
C ILE A 72 3.23 10.38 11.18
N GLU A 73 2.15 11.05 11.57
CA GLU A 73 1.62 11.01 12.94
C GLU A 73 1.18 9.60 13.35
N PHE A 74 0.51 8.87 12.45
CA PHE A 74 0.15 7.48 12.68
C PHE A 74 1.39 6.62 12.95
N ARG A 75 2.44 6.72 12.13
CA ARG A 75 3.65 5.92 12.29
C ARG A 75 4.36 6.23 13.61
N ARG A 76 4.43 7.50 14.00
CA ARG A 76 5.00 7.94 15.28
C ARG A 76 4.26 7.37 16.50
N ARG A 77 2.92 7.29 16.45
CA ARG A 77 2.13 6.82 17.60
C ARG A 77 2.03 5.30 17.72
N THR A 78 2.14 4.56 16.61
CA THR A 78 1.91 3.10 16.61
C THR A 78 3.18 2.25 16.53
N ASN A 79 4.37 2.87 16.44
CA ASN A 79 5.66 2.21 16.27
C ASN A 79 5.62 1.04 15.27
N VAL A 80 5.10 1.31 14.06
CA VAL A 80 4.94 0.27 13.03
C VAL A 80 6.25 -0.38 12.58
N ILE A 81 7.38 0.25 12.89
CA ILE A 81 8.72 -0.16 12.45
C ILE A 81 9.15 -1.42 13.21
N ASP A 82 8.92 -1.43 14.51
CA ASP A 82 9.24 -2.56 15.40
C ASP A 82 8.04 -3.49 15.61
N ILE A 83 7.02 -3.39 14.74
CA ILE A 83 5.85 -4.24 14.89
C ILE A 83 6.27 -5.70 14.70
N ASP A 84 5.88 -6.55 15.65
CA ASP A 84 6.14 -7.98 15.59
C ASP A 84 4.87 -8.77 15.85
N CYS A 85 4.55 -9.68 14.93
CA CYS A 85 3.36 -10.51 15.04
C CYS A 85 3.69 -11.77 15.84
N ARG A 86 3.37 -11.75 17.14
CA ARG A 86 3.51 -12.91 18.04
C ARG A 86 2.98 -14.22 17.44
N TRP A 87 1.81 -14.19 16.82
CA TRP A 87 1.18 -15.38 16.24
C TRP A 87 1.93 -15.96 15.03
N CYS A 88 2.71 -15.14 14.31
CA CYS A 88 3.58 -15.65 13.24
C CYS A 88 4.67 -16.58 13.78
N HIS A 89 5.13 -16.35 15.01
CA HIS A 89 6.17 -17.17 15.67
C HIS A 89 5.59 -18.34 16.44
N GLU A 90 4.57 -18.09 17.26
CA GLU A 90 4.03 -19.11 18.16
C GLU A 90 3.12 -20.12 17.47
N ARG A 91 2.46 -19.71 16.38
CA ARG A 91 1.50 -20.55 15.68
C ARG A 91 1.55 -20.35 14.17
N PRO A 92 2.54 -20.95 13.47
CA PRO A 92 2.57 -20.96 12.02
C PRO A 92 1.23 -21.44 11.46
N GLY A 93 0.65 -20.67 10.53
CA GLY A 93 -0.68 -20.92 9.98
C GLY A 93 -1.83 -20.21 10.70
N PHE A 94 -1.59 -19.42 11.75
CA PHE A 94 -2.66 -18.68 12.43
C PHE A 94 -3.36 -17.70 11.49
N HIS A 95 -2.62 -16.80 10.84
CA HIS A 95 -3.17 -15.83 9.89
C HIS A 95 -3.19 -16.32 8.44
N THR A 96 -4.10 -15.72 7.67
CA THR A 96 -4.39 -16.07 6.27
C THR A 96 -3.40 -15.52 5.25
N MET A 97 -2.64 -14.48 5.60
CA MET A 97 -1.76 -13.75 4.68
C MET A 97 -0.29 -14.06 4.92
N ARG A 98 0.46 -14.28 3.85
CA ARG A 98 1.93 -14.47 3.87
C ARG A 98 2.56 -13.86 2.63
N GLN A 99 3.75 -13.27 2.78
CA GLN A 99 4.62 -13.03 1.64
C GLN A 99 5.19 -14.37 1.16
N VAL A 100 4.97 -14.72 -0.11
CA VAL A 100 5.33 -16.03 -0.68
C VAL A 100 6.46 -15.96 -1.71
N GLY A 101 6.90 -14.75 -2.08
CA GLY A 101 7.98 -14.54 -3.03
C GLY A 101 7.90 -13.19 -3.71
N PHE A 102 8.40 -13.13 -4.94
CA PHE A 102 8.38 -11.95 -5.80
C PHE A 102 7.88 -12.32 -7.19
N ASP A 103 7.22 -11.38 -7.86
CA ASP A 103 6.85 -11.55 -9.27
C ASP A 103 8.03 -11.26 -10.22
N GLU A 104 7.81 -11.37 -11.53
CA GLU A 104 8.83 -11.11 -12.55
C GLU A 104 9.38 -9.67 -12.53
N SER A 105 8.60 -8.72 -12.00
CA SER A 105 9.01 -7.32 -11.82
C SER A 105 9.71 -7.07 -10.48
N GLY A 106 9.89 -8.10 -9.64
CA GLY A 106 10.51 -7.98 -8.32
C GLY A 106 9.59 -7.39 -7.24
N ARG A 107 8.28 -7.34 -7.47
CA ARG A 107 7.29 -6.90 -6.47
C ARG A 107 7.04 -8.03 -5.47
N PRO A 108 7.05 -7.76 -4.16
CA PRO A 108 6.63 -8.74 -3.15
C PRO A 108 5.23 -9.27 -3.46
N VAL A 109 5.07 -10.59 -3.43
CA VAL A 109 3.77 -11.26 -3.60
C VAL A 109 3.26 -11.69 -2.24
N ILE A 110 2.09 -11.17 -1.85
CA ILE A 110 1.37 -11.53 -0.64
C ILE A 110 0.19 -12.42 -1.05
N TYR A 111 0.21 -13.67 -0.61
CA TYR A 111 -0.88 -14.62 -0.83
C TYR A 111 -1.78 -14.65 0.40
N SER A 112 -3.10 -14.64 0.18
CA SER A 112 -4.14 -14.74 1.20
C SER A 112 -5.11 -15.85 0.84
N ASN A 113 -5.45 -16.73 1.79
CA ASN A 113 -6.42 -17.81 1.57
C ASN A 113 -7.59 -17.73 2.56
N PHE A 114 -8.82 -17.66 2.05
CA PHE A 114 -10.01 -17.51 2.90
C PHE A 114 -10.42 -18.77 3.66
N ARG A 115 -10.07 -19.97 3.19
CA ARG A 115 -10.30 -21.20 3.97
C ARG A 115 -9.56 -21.16 5.31
N GLN A 116 -8.39 -20.53 5.37
CA GLN A 116 -7.66 -20.32 6.62
C GLN A 116 -8.36 -19.30 7.54
N ALA A 117 -9.15 -18.37 6.98
CA ALA A 117 -9.89 -17.41 7.80
C ALA A 117 -10.94 -18.11 8.69
N ALA A 118 -11.45 -19.25 8.23
CA ALA A 118 -12.46 -20.03 8.94
C ALA A 118 -11.88 -20.91 10.06
N THR A 119 -10.56 -21.12 10.09
CA THR A 119 -9.94 -22.05 11.05
C THR A 119 -9.65 -21.41 12.41
N HIS A 120 -9.59 -20.08 12.48
CA HIS A 120 -9.27 -19.35 13.71
C HIS A 120 -10.13 -18.09 13.84
N ARG A 121 -10.53 -17.77 15.07
CA ARG A 121 -11.15 -16.47 15.36
C ARG A 121 -10.05 -15.47 15.65
N TYR A 122 -9.94 -14.44 14.81
CA TYR A 122 -9.03 -13.32 15.01
C TYR A 122 -9.76 -12.19 15.74
N SER A 123 -9.08 -11.52 16.66
CA SER A 123 -9.53 -10.18 17.05
C SER A 123 -9.23 -9.19 15.91
N ALA A 124 -9.91 -8.05 15.92
CA ALA A 124 -9.59 -6.96 15.00
C ALA A 124 -8.14 -6.47 15.21
N GLU A 125 -7.69 -6.46 16.46
CA GLU A 125 -6.32 -6.08 16.83
C GLU A 125 -5.28 -7.06 16.24
N ASP A 126 -5.49 -8.37 16.38
CA ASP A 126 -4.60 -9.38 15.78
C ASP A 126 -4.51 -9.20 14.26
N SER A 127 -5.63 -8.88 13.62
CA SER A 127 -5.70 -8.68 12.18
C SER A 127 -4.95 -7.42 11.74
N ILE A 128 -5.12 -6.31 12.46
CA ILE A 128 -4.44 -5.05 12.20
C ILE A 128 -2.93 -5.20 12.41
N THR A 129 -2.52 -5.85 13.50
CA THR A 129 -1.12 -6.12 13.81
C THR A 129 -0.49 -6.99 12.74
N HIS A 130 -1.15 -8.08 12.34
CA HIS A 130 -0.62 -8.97 11.30
C HIS A 130 -0.53 -8.31 9.92
N VAL A 131 -1.56 -7.56 9.50
CA VAL A 131 -1.52 -6.81 8.24
C VAL A 131 -0.36 -5.82 8.25
N SER A 132 -0.23 -5.04 9.32
CA SER A 132 0.83 -4.04 9.45
C SER A 132 2.20 -4.72 9.42
N TYR A 133 2.38 -5.82 10.15
CA TYR A 133 3.59 -6.65 10.12
C TYR A 133 3.94 -7.15 8.72
N ILE A 134 2.99 -7.74 7.99
CA ILE A 134 3.25 -8.26 6.64
C ILE A 134 3.57 -7.14 5.66
N ILE A 135 2.90 -5.99 5.73
CA ILE A 135 3.13 -4.87 4.81
C ILE A 135 4.49 -4.22 5.07
N GLU A 136 4.89 -4.01 6.32
CA GLU A 136 6.21 -3.44 6.64
C GLU A 136 7.34 -4.42 6.25
N ASN A 137 7.18 -5.73 6.49
CA ASN A 137 8.13 -6.73 5.98
C ASN A 137 8.20 -6.76 4.45
N ALA A 138 7.06 -6.66 3.76
CA ALA A 138 7.04 -6.58 2.30
C ALA A 138 7.81 -5.34 1.81
N LYS A 139 7.61 -4.18 2.44
CA LYS A 139 8.35 -2.93 2.16
C LYS A 139 9.86 -3.13 2.34
N LEU A 140 10.31 -3.77 3.42
CA LEU A 140 11.73 -4.02 3.69
C LEU A 140 12.41 -4.91 2.63
N THR A 141 11.64 -5.79 1.98
CA THR A 141 12.18 -6.67 0.94
C THR A 141 12.12 -6.07 -0.48
N MET A 142 11.59 -4.86 -0.64
CA MET A 142 11.54 -4.20 -1.94
C MET A 142 12.93 -3.72 -2.38
N LYS A 143 13.29 -4.03 -3.62
CA LYS A 143 14.49 -3.46 -4.25
C LYS A 143 14.29 -1.98 -4.59
N PRO A 144 15.37 -1.18 -4.70
CA PRO A 144 15.29 0.20 -5.16
C PRO A 144 14.49 0.32 -6.47
N GLY A 145 13.57 1.28 -6.52
CA GLY A 145 12.68 1.51 -7.68
C GLY A 145 11.36 0.73 -7.63
N ILE A 146 11.24 -0.30 -6.78
CA ILE A 146 9.97 -1.00 -6.54
C ILE A 146 9.20 -0.30 -5.43
N SER A 147 7.92 -0.03 -5.68
CA SER A 147 7.06 0.72 -4.76
C SER A 147 5.66 0.12 -4.59
N THR A 148 5.44 -1.07 -5.13
CA THR A 148 4.16 -1.79 -5.13
C THR A 148 4.38 -3.25 -4.79
N TRP A 149 3.33 -3.89 -4.26
CA TRP A 149 3.24 -5.33 -3.99
C TRP A 149 2.06 -5.92 -4.77
N VAL A 150 2.00 -7.24 -4.86
CA VAL A 150 0.90 -7.99 -5.48
C VAL A 150 0.16 -8.77 -4.41
N PHE A 151 -1.16 -8.58 -4.31
CA PHE A 151 -2.02 -9.46 -3.51
C PHE A 151 -2.63 -10.54 -4.39
N VAL A 152 -2.41 -11.80 -4.04
CA VAL A 152 -3.13 -12.95 -4.60
C VAL A 152 -4.13 -13.40 -3.54
N VAL A 153 -5.42 -13.19 -3.82
CA VAL A 153 -6.50 -13.55 -2.90
C VAL A 153 -7.18 -14.81 -3.43
N ASP A 154 -6.93 -15.91 -2.73
CA ASP A 154 -7.58 -17.19 -2.97
C ASP A 154 -8.89 -17.26 -2.16
N CYS A 155 -9.98 -17.09 -2.89
CA CYS A 155 -11.33 -17.14 -2.36
C CYS A 155 -11.90 -18.56 -2.28
N SER A 156 -11.13 -19.62 -2.60
CA SER A 156 -11.60 -20.99 -2.52
C SER A 156 -11.91 -21.40 -1.07
N GLY A 157 -12.95 -22.22 -0.90
CA GLY A 157 -13.40 -22.69 0.42
C GLY A 157 -14.19 -21.67 1.23
N ASN A 158 -14.57 -20.53 0.64
CA ASN A 158 -15.53 -19.62 1.24
C ASN A 158 -16.94 -19.96 0.73
N ASP A 159 -17.68 -20.77 1.48
CA ASP A 159 -19.08 -21.14 1.16
C ASP A 159 -20.08 -20.02 1.53
N SER A 160 -19.59 -18.87 2.01
CA SER A 160 -20.43 -17.74 2.37
C SER A 160 -20.90 -16.97 1.13
N VAL A 161 -22.20 -16.66 1.11
CA VAL A 161 -23.00 -16.00 0.06
C VAL A 161 -22.43 -14.65 -0.43
N ILE A 162 -21.38 -14.13 0.20
CA ILE A 162 -20.80 -12.80 -0.04
C ILE A 162 -19.98 -12.76 -1.34
N CYS A 163 -19.40 -13.87 -1.79
CA CYS A 163 -18.50 -13.82 -2.96
C CYS A 163 -19.10 -14.23 -4.31
N PHE A 164 -20.14 -15.07 -4.39
CA PHE A 164 -20.76 -15.41 -5.67
C PHE A 164 -22.24 -15.81 -5.53
N LYS A 165 -23.12 -14.82 -5.66
CA LYS A 165 -24.43 -15.01 -6.29
C LYS A 165 -24.60 -13.95 -7.38
N ASN A 166 -23.86 -14.10 -8.46
CA ASN A 166 -24.37 -13.65 -9.75
C ASN A 166 -25.27 -14.79 -10.25
N GLU A 167 -26.53 -14.75 -9.83
CA GLU A 167 -27.59 -15.48 -10.53
C GLU A 167 -27.74 -14.79 -11.90
N PHE A 168 -27.52 -15.56 -12.98
CA PHE A 168 -27.82 -15.15 -14.35
C PHE A 168 -29.34 -15.09 -14.56
#